data_AF-A0A9P3B2Q8-F1
#
_entry.id   AF-A0A9P3B2Q8-F1
#
_cell.length_a   1.000
_cell.length_b   1.000
_cell.length_c   1.000
_cell.angle_alpha   90.00
_cell.angle_beta   90.00
_cell.angle_gamma   90.00
#
_symmetry.space_group_name_H-M   'P 1'
#
loop_
_entity.id
_entity.type
_entity.pdbx_description
1 polymer ?
#
loop_
_entity_poly.entity_id
_entity_poly.type
_entity_poly.pdbx_seq_one_letter_code
_entity_poly.pdbx_strand_id
1 'polypeptide(L)'
;MSAFDVMKQTNQLNWHTLLVGFECGWCKKKNLIAYAETCLMQTGNEIDSDLITIASGEEIPEDELVSIGSHFLEVQGHPMSQEAKNESIEKWRFAHLVWLLQCHVSDEEKISLLQELYAQFGFPDDMASCSIYSSNGVDPLVAAGHVVESLSRRLKLL
;
A
#
# COMPACT_ATOMS: atom_id res chain seq x y z
N MET A 1 6.71 -8.03 -11.27
CA MET A 1 5.53 -7.33 -10.71
C MET A 1 5.70 -7.29 -9.21
N SER A 2 5.32 -6.19 -8.56
CA SER A 2 5.43 -5.91 -7.13
C SER A 2 4.05 -5.55 -6.55
N ALA A 3 3.91 -5.49 -5.23
CA ALA A 3 2.68 -4.99 -4.60
C ALA A 3 2.32 -3.57 -5.09
N PHE A 4 3.32 -2.71 -5.29
CA PHE A 4 3.10 -1.37 -5.84
C PHE A 4 2.54 -1.40 -7.28
N ASP A 5 2.92 -2.39 -8.10
CA ASP A 5 2.36 -2.56 -9.44
C ASP A 5 0.89 -3.01 -9.38
N VAL A 6 0.54 -3.87 -8.42
CA VAL A 6 -0.87 -4.25 -8.16
C VAL A 6 -1.70 -3.04 -7.75
N MET A 7 -1.16 -2.18 -6.88
CA MET A 7 -1.79 -0.92 -6.48
C MET A 7 -2.08 0.00 -7.67
N LYS A 8 -1.14 0.09 -8.63
CA LYS A 8 -1.33 0.83 -9.88
C LYS A 8 -2.45 0.22 -10.74
N GLN A 9 -2.42 -1.09 -10.95
CA GLN A 9 -3.39 -1.79 -11.81
C GLN A 9 -4.82 -1.71 -11.27
N THR A 10 -4.98 -1.67 -9.95
CA THR A 10 -6.28 -1.58 -9.27
C THR A 10 -6.73 -0.14 -8.97
N ASN A 11 -5.98 0.85 -9.43
CA ASN A 11 -6.23 2.27 -9.23
C ASN A 11 -6.45 2.66 -7.75
N GLN A 12 -5.70 2.02 -6.85
CA GLN A 12 -5.80 2.25 -5.40
C GLN A 12 -4.76 3.23 -4.84
N LEU A 13 -3.91 3.78 -5.72
CA LEU A 13 -2.92 4.78 -5.35
C LEU A 13 -3.57 6.16 -5.21
N ASN A 14 -3.47 6.70 -4.00
CA ASN A 14 -3.69 8.10 -3.69
C ASN A 14 -2.61 8.56 -2.68
N TRP A 15 -2.60 9.84 -2.36
CA TRP A 15 -1.63 10.42 -1.42
C TRP A 15 -1.63 9.76 -0.05
N HIS A 16 -2.80 9.44 0.51
CA HIS A 16 -2.88 8.71 1.78
C HIS A 16 -2.19 7.36 1.68
N THR A 17 -2.52 6.58 0.64
CA THR A 17 -1.96 5.25 0.47
C THR A 17 -0.45 5.30 0.23
N LEU A 18 0.03 6.28 -0.52
CA LEU A 18 1.47 6.44 -0.78
C LEU A 18 2.25 6.80 0.46
N LEU A 19 1.77 7.76 1.26
CA LEU A 19 2.46 8.17 2.48
C LEU A 19 2.53 7.03 3.48
N VAL A 20 1.41 6.32 3.72
CA VAL A 20 1.40 5.12 4.58
C VAL A 20 2.35 4.05 4.04
N GLY A 21 2.35 3.81 2.73
CA GLY A 21 3.24 2.84 2.10
C GLY A 21 4.71 3.21 2.21
N PHE A 22 5.03 4.50 2.22
CA PHE A 22 6.38 5.00 2.39
C PHE A 22 6.86 4.89 3.84
N GLU A 23 6.03 5.31 4.81
CA GLU A 23 6.30 5.15 6.24
C GLU A 23 6.58 3.68 6.62
N CYS A 24 5.83 2.75 6.01
CA CYS A 24 5.99 1.31 6.25
C CYS A 24 7.07 0.64 5.37
N GLY A 25 7.75 1.39 4.49
CA GLY A 25 8.79 0.86 3.60
C GLY A 25 8.28 -0.03 2.45
N TRP A 26 6.98 -0.08 2.20
CA TRP A 26 6.36 -0.84 1.10
C TRP A 26 6.49 -0.15 -0.26
N CYS A 27 6.80 1.14 -0.26
CA CYS A 27 7.09 1.91 -1.45
C CYS A 27 8.36 2.76 -1.25
N LYS A 28 9.04 3.10 -2.34
CA LYS A 28 10.32 3.83 -2.32
C LYS A 28 10.07 5.31 -2.60
N LYS A 29 11.01 6.18 -2.18
CA LYS A 29 11.00 7.61 -2.49
C LYS A 29 10.69 7.93 -3.96
N LYS A 30 11.33 7.21 -4.89
CA LYS A 30 11.08 7.36 -6.34
C LYS A 30 9.62 7.16 -6.76
N ASN A 31 8.84 6.38 -6.00
CA ASN A 31 7.42 6.16 -6.26
C ASN A 31 6.59 7.39 -5.88
N LEU A 32 6.96 8.10 -4.81
CA LEU A 32 6.31 9.34 -4.38
C LEU A 32 6.60 10.45 -5.39
N ILE A 33 7.86 10.59 -5.79
CA ILE A 33 8.30 11.56 -6.81
C ILE A 33 7.51 11.35 -8.12
N ALA A 34 7.53 10.12 -8.65
CA ALA A 34 6.83 9.81 -9.90
C ALA A 34 5.31 10.03 -9.82
N TYR A 35 4.71 9.82 -8.64
CA TYR A 35 3.29 10.11 -8.43
C TYR A 35 3.03 11.62 -8.40
N ALA A 36 3.88 12.39 -7.73
CA ALA A 36 3.82 13.85 -7.71
C ALA A 36 3.92 14.44 -9.13
N GLU A 37 4.89 13.98 -9.93
CA GLU A 37 5.04 14.37 -11.34
C GLU A 37 3.78 14.07 -12.15
N THR A 38 3.19 12.89 -11.95
CA THR A 38 1.95 12.50 -12.64
C THR A 38 0.79 13.44 -12.25
N CYS A 39 0.66 13.78 -10.97
CA CYS A 39 -0.34 14.75 -10.50
C CYS A 39 -0.09 16.14 -11.11
N LEU A 40 1.15 16.61 -11.15
CA LEU A 40 1.52 17.90 -11.76
C LEU A 40 1.14 17.97 -13.24
N MET A 41 1.33 16.88 -13.99
CA MET A 41 0.93 16.82 -15.40
C MET A 41 -0.59 16.81 -15.61
N GLN A 42 -1.35 16.39 -14.61
CA GLN A 42 -2.82 16.31 -14.64
C GLN A 42 -3.49 17.57 -14.07
N THR A 43 -2.79 18.31 -13.22
CA THR A 43 -3.28 19.53 -12.59
C THR A 43 -3.15 20.69 -13.59
N GLY A 44 -4.19 21.53 -13.69
CA GLY A 44 -4.22 22.69 -14.58
C GLY A 44 -3.32 23.85 -14.10
N ASN A 45 -3.79 25.09 -14.28
CA ASN A 45 -2.99 26.30 -14.03
C ASN A 45 -2.61 26.57 -12.56
N GLU A 46 -3.24 25.92 -11.58
CA GLU A 46 -2.88 26.08 -10.16
C GLU A 46 -2.02 24.90 -9.73
N ILE A 47 -0.72 25.13 -9.71
CA ILE A 47 0.26 24.14 -9.30
C ILE A 47 0.57 24.34 -7.81
N ASP A 48 0.35 23.29 -7.01
CA ASP A 48 0.67 23.27 -5.58
C ASP A 48 2.20 23.23 -5.36
N SER A 49 2.70 24.12 -4.51
CA SER A 49 4.13 24.23 -4.21
C SER A 49 4.71 22.98 -3.53
N ASP A 50 3.90 22.26 -2.75
CA ASP A 50 4.32 21.05 -2.08
C ASP A 50 4.49 19.92 -3.09
N LEU A 51 3.60 19.84 -4.09
CA LEU A 51 3.74 18.90 -5.20
C LEU A 51 5.02 19.15 -6.01
N ILE A 52 5.36 20.42 -6.29
CA ILE A 52 6.62 20.77 -6.96
C ILE A 52 7.81 20.32 -6.11
N THR A 53 7.77 20.59 -4.81
CA THR A 53 8.83 20.24 -3.87
C THR A 53 9.04 18.72 -3.82
N ILE A 54 7.96 17.94 -3.72
CA ILE A 54 8.02 16.48 -3.72
C ILE A 54 8.55 15.98 -5.07
N ALA A 55 8.06 16.49 -6.20
CA ALA A 55 8.50 16.07 -7.54
C ALA A 55 9.99 16.41 -7.80
N SER A 56 10.50 17.50 -7.24
CA SER A 56 11.91 17.89 -7.35
C SER A 56 12.80 17.29 -6.25
N GLY A 57 12.21 16.48 -5.37
CA GLY A 57 12.74 16.17 -4.05
C GLY A 57 13.81 15.08 -3.99
N GLU A 58 14.55 14.78 -5.05
CA GLU A 58 15.55 13.70 -5.06
C GLU A 58 16.59 13.82 -3.93
N GLU A 59 16.92 15.04 -3.50
CA GLU A 59 17.86 15.32 -2.40
C GLU A 59 17.18 15.50 -1.03
N ILE A 60 15.85 15.56 -0.95
CA ILE A 60 15.11 15.78 0.31
C ILE A 60 15.20 14.54 1.22
N PRO A 61 15.52 14.69 2.51
CA PRO A 61 15.46 13.59 3.48
C PRO A 61 14.10 12.89 3.51
N GLU A 62 14.07 11.58 3.79
CA GLU A 62 12.82 10.79 3.74
C GLU A 62 11.78 11.27 4.78
N ASP A 63 12.23 11.68 5.96
CA ASP A 63 11.39 12.23 7.03
C ASP A 63 10.77 13.59 6.68
N GLU A 64 11.51 14.45 5.99
CA GLU A 64 10.98 15.70 5.46
C GLU A 64 9.93 15.45 4.37
N LEU A 65 10.14 14.44 3.52
CA LEU A 65 9.20 14.09 2.44
C LEU A 65 7.82 13.68 2.98
N VAL A 66 7.78 12.91 4.08
CA VAL A 66 6.52 12.55 4.77
C VAL A 66 5.82 13.79 5.33
N SER A 67 6.59 14.70 5.91
CA SER A 67 6.07 15.93 6.49
C SER A 67 5.44 16.83 5.43
N ILE A 68 6.12 17.00 4.29
CA ILE A 68 5.62 17.79 3.14
C ILE A 68 4.36 17.14 2.57
N GLY A 69 4.34 15.82 2.37
CA GLY A 69 3.16 15.12 1.89
C GLY A 69 1.96 15.20 2.84
N SER A 70 2.21 15.19 4.15
CA SER A 70 1.17 15.37 5.16
C SER A 70 0.61 16.78 5.16
N HIS A 71 1.47 17.80 5.05
CA HIS A 71 1.06 19.19 4.91
C HIS A 71 0.23 19.41 3.63
N PHE A 72 0.67 18.82 2.51
CA PHE A 72 -0.10 18.85 1.25
C PHE A 72 -1.52 18.30 1.47
N LEU A 73 -1.68 17.15 2.14
CA LEU A 73 -2.99 16.59 2.47
C LEU A 73 -3.84 17.53 3.34
N GLU A 74 -3.24 18.19 4.32
CA GLU A 74 -3.92 19.16 5.18
C GLU A 74 -4.43 20.38 4.40
N VAL A 75 -3.59 20.98 3.56
CA VAL A 75 -3.95 22.14 2.73
C VAL A 75 -5.08 21.81 1.75
N GLN A 76 -5.08 20.59 1.21
CA GLN A 76 -6.12 20.09 0.32
C GLN A 76 -7.42 19.69 1.05
N GLY A 77 -7.51 19.87 2.37
CA GLY A 77 -8.70 19.56 3.16
C GLY A 77 -8.94 18.06 3.37
N HIS A 78 -7.90 17.24 3.17
CA HIS A 78 -7.95 15.79 3.30
C HIS A 78 -6.84 15.29 4.24
N PRO A 79 -6.83 15.73 5.51
CA PRO A 79 -5.79 15.34 6.45
C PRO A 79 -5.78 13.83 6.70
N MET A 80 -4.61 13.30 7.07
CA MET A 80 -4.44 11.89 7.41
C MET A 80 -5.21 11.52 8.69
N SER A 81 -6.44 11.03 8.54
CA SER A 81 -7.25 10.49 9.64
C SER A 81 -6.88 9.04 9.95
N GLN A 82 -7.32 8.54 11.11
CA GLN A 82 -7.12 7.13 11.46
C GLN A 82 -7.85 6.19 10.49
N GLU A 83 -9.04 6.58 10.02
CA GLU A 83 -9.81 5.84 9.02
C GLU A 83 -9.07 5.77 7.70
N ALA A 84 -8.55 6.90 7.21
CA ALA A 84 -7.78 6.95 5.97
C ALA A 84 -6.48 6.12 6.07
N LYS A 85 -5.82 6.14 7.22
CA LYS A 85 -4.65 5.30 7.50
C LYS A 85 -5.02 3.81 7.49
N ASN A 86 -6.10 3.42 8.15
CA ASN A 86 -6.57 2.04 8.18
C ASN A 86 -6.94 1.53 6.78
N GLU A 87 -7.69 2.33 6.00
CA GLU A 87 -8.04 2.01 4.62
C GLU A 87 -6.79 1.86 3.75
N SER A 88 -5.79 2.74 3.93
CA SER A 88 -4.51 2.66 3.23
C SER A 88 -3.75 1.36 3.55
N ILE A 89 -3.74 0.94 4.82
CA ILE A 89 -3.15 -0.34 5.24
C ILE A 89 -3.89 -1.53 4.61
N GLU A 90 -5.23 -1.49 4.55
CA GLU A 90 -6.02 -2.53 3.89
C GLU A 90 -5.70 -2.64 2.39
N LYS A 91 -5.55 -1.50 1.69
CA LYS A 91 -5.14 -1.47 0.28
C LYS A 91 -3.77 -2.10 0.07
N TRP A 92 -2.79 -1.77 0.93
CA TRP A 92 -1.47 -2.38 0.87
C TRP A 92 -1.51 -3.87 1.16
N ARG A 93 -2.25 -4.30 2.19
CA ARG A 93 -2.44 -5.72 2.52
C ARG A 93 -3.01 -6.49 1.34
N PHE A 94 -4.04 -5.94 0.71
CA PHE A 94 -4.62 -6.51 -0.50
C PHE A 94 -3.57 -6.66 -1.61
N ALA A 95 -2.83 -5.59 -1.91
CA ALA A 95 -1.85 -5.60 -2.99
C ALA A 95 -0.69 -6.57 -2.74
N HIS A 96 -0.21 -6.67 -1.51
CA HIS A 96 0.83 -7.63 -1.12
C HIS A 96 0.35 -9.08 -1.24
N LEU A 97 -0.87 -9.38 -0.81
CA LEU A 97 -1.43 -10.73 -0.91
C LEU A 97 -1.70 -11.13 -2.36
N VAL A 98 -2.25 -10.23 -3.18
CA VAL A 98 -2.45 -10.48 -4.62
C VAL A 98 -1.11 -10.72 -5.31
N TRP A 99 -0.12 -9.87 -5.05
CA TRP A 99 1.23 -10.04 -5.60
C TRP A 99 1.82 -11.40 -5.22
N LEU A 100 1.71 -11.78 -3.95
CA LEU A 100 2.23 -13.06 -3.43
C LEU A 100 1.55 -14.25 -4.11
N LEU A 101 0.22 -14.24 -4.25
CA LEU A 101 -0.50 -15.34 -4.88
C LEU A 101 -0.12 -15.50 -6.36
N GLN A 102 0.20 -14.39 -7.04
CA GLN A 102 0.55 -14.35 -8.46
C GLN A 102 2.06 -14.50 -8.75
N CYS A 103 2.93 -14.41 -7.74
CA CYS A 103 4.37 -14.53 -7.99
C CYS A 103 4.73 -15.97 -8.39
N HIS A 104 5.77 -16.10 -9.22
CA HIS A 104 6.18 -17.37 -9.81
C HIS A 104 7.32 -18.00 -8.99
N VAL A 105 7.00 -18.36 -7.76
CA VAL A 105 7.87 -19.09 -6.83
C VAL A 105 7.15 -20.34 -6.33
N SER A 106 7.87 -21.22 -5.64
CA SER A 106 7.28 -22.44 -5.06
C SER A 106 6.22 -22.11 -4.00
N ASP A 107 5.27 -23.03 -3.77
CA ASP A 107 4.25 -22.84 -2.74
C ASP A 107 4.87 -22.76 -1.33
N GLU A 108 5.94 -23.50 -1.06
CA GLU A 108 6.70 -23.40 0.21
C GLU A 108 7.26 -21.99 0.41
N GLU A 109 7.83 -21.40 -0.64
CA GLU A 109 8.36 -20.03 -0.60
C GLU A 109 7.23 -19.01 -0.45
N LYS A 110 6.07 -19.21 -1.11
CA LYS A 110 4.89 -18.35 -0.91
C LYS A 110 4.39 -18.42 0.53
N ILE A 111 4.35 -19.60 1.13
CA ILE A 111 3.91 -19.77 2.51
C ILE A 111 4.88 -19.07 3.47
N SER A 112 6.19 -19.17 3.25
CA SER A 112 7.20 -18.44 4.03
C SER A 112 6.97 -16.93 3.96
N LEU A 113 6.85 -16.39 2.74
CA LEU A 113 6.58 -14.97 2.51
C LEU A 113 5.22 -14.54 3.09
N LEU A 114 4.20 -15.41 3.09
CA LEU A 114 2.91 -15.14 3.72
C LEU A 114 3.05 -14.97 5.24
N GLN A 115 3.91 -15.75 5.89
CA GLN A 115 4.17 -15.59 7.33
C GLN A 115 4.89 -14.27 7.64
N GLU A 116 5.85 -13.89 6.79
CA GLU A 116 6.53 -12.60 6.90
C GLU A 116 5.55 -11.44 6.73
N LEU A 117 4.68 -11.49 5.71
CA LEU A 117 3.63 -10.48 5.51
C LEU A 117 2.67 -10.42 6.70
N TYR A 118 2.24 -11.57 7.22
CA TYR A 118 1.36 -11.62 8.38
C TYR A 118 1.97 -10.89 9.59
N ALA A 119 3.26 -11.06 9.83
CA ALA A 119 3.99 -10.34 10.86
C ALA A 119 4.19 -8.85 10.54
N GLN A 120 4.51 -8.50 9.29
CA GLN A 120 4.70 -7.12 8.85
C GLN A 120 3.42 -6.27 9.01
N PHE A 121 2.24 -6.88 8.84
CA PHE A 121 0.95 -6.22 9.07
C PHE A 121 0.49 -6.25 10.54
N GLY A 122 1.31 -6.76 11.47
CA GLY A 122 0.99 -6.78 12.89
C GLY A 122 -0.02 -7.85 13.30
N PHE A 123 -0.01 -9.00 12.62
CA PHE A 123 -0.88 -10.15 12.90
C PHE A 123 -2.39 -9.85 12.84
N PRO A 124 -2.91 -9.27 11.75
CA PRO A 124 -4.32 -8.88 11.69
C PRO A 124 -5.27 -10.09 11.77
N ASP A 125 -6.36 -9.96 12.50
CA ASP A 125 -7.32 -11.04 12.76
C ASP A 125 -7.86 -11.69 11.48
N ASP A 126 -8.06 -10.90 10.42
CA ASP A 126 -8.57 -11.41 9.14
C ASP A 126 -7.57 -12.34 8.43
N MET A 127 -6.28 -12.30 8.77
CA MET A 127 -5.24 -13.20 8.28
C MET A 127 -4.90 -14.35 9.23
N ALA A 128 -5.56 -14.51 10.38
CA ALA A 128 -5.20 -15.56 11.34
C ALA A 128 -5.18 -16.97 10.73
N SER A 129 -6.08 -17.22 9.78
CA SER A 129 -6.17 -18.49 9.03
C SER A 129 -5.03 -18.72 8.02
N CYS A 130 -4.26 -17.68 7.69
CA CYS A 130 -3.08 -17.76 6.82
C CYS A 130 -1.84 -18.28 7.58
N SER A 131 -1.90 -18.37 8.90
CA SER A 131 -0.76 -18.87 9.68
C SER A 131 -0.60 -20.38 9.49
N ILE A 132 0.64 -20.85 9.35
CA ILE A 132 0.96 -22.29 9.40
C ILE A 132 0.62 -22.94 10.75
N TYR A 133 0.43 -22.12 11.79
CA TYR A 133 0.01 -22.56 13.13
C TYR A 133 -1.51 -22.53 13.31
N SER A 134 -2.26 -22.15 12.28
CA SER A 134 -3.72 -22.18 12.31
C SER A 134 -4.22 -23.61 12.46
N SER A 135 -5.06 -23.85 13.48
CA SER A 135 -5.66 -25.17 13.74
C SER A 135 -6.97 -25.41 12.99
N ASN A 136 -7.32 -24.56 12.03
CA ASN A 136 -8.58 -24.66 11.27
C ASN A 136 -8.53 -25.65 10.09
N GLY A 137 -7.36 -26.21 9.78
CA GLY A 137 -7.17 -27.19 8.70
C GLY A 137 -7.27 -26.62 7.28
N VAL A 138 -7.27 -25.29 7.13
CA VAL A 138 -7.30 -24.62 5.83
C VAL A 138 -5.86 -24.40 5.35
N ASP A 139 -5.60 -24.72 4.08
CA ASP A 139 -4.31 -24.41 3.45
C ASP A 139 -4.02 -22.88 3.52
N PRO A 140 -2.83 -22.45 3.95
CA PRO A 140 -2.50 -21.03 4.10
C PRO A 140 -2.72 -20.17 2.84
N LEU A 141 -2.44 -20.71 1.65
CA LEU A 141 -2.60 -19.98 0.39
C LEU A 141 -4.07 -19.88 0.00
N VAL A 142 -4.86 -20.93 0.28
CA VAL A 142 -6.33 -20.87 0.15
C VAL A 142 -6.91 -19.83 1.11
N ALA A 143 -6.46 -19.81 2.37
CA ALA A 143 -6.88 -18.79 3.34
C ALA A 143 -6.51 -17.37 2.86
N ALA A 144 -5.31 -17.16 2.33
CA ALA A 144 -4.90 -15.89 1.75
C ALA A 144 -5.81 -15.45 0.59
N GLY A 145 -6.25 -16.40 -0.25
CA GLY A 145 -7.26 -16.15 -1.29
C GLY A 145 -8.56 -15.60 -0.74
N HIS A 146 -9.09 -16.19 0.34
CA HIS A 146 -10.30 -15.68 1.01
C HIS A 146 -10.10 -14.27 1.59
N VAL A 147 -8.92 -13.97 2.13
CA VAL A 147 -8.60 -12.61 2.62
C VAL A 147 -8.59 -11.61 1.46
N VAL A 148 -7.99 -11.96 0.32
CA VAL A 148 -8.00 -11.13 -0.89
C VAL A 148 -9.42 -10.84 -1.35
N GLU A 149 -10.29 -11.86 -1.40
CA GLU A 149 -11.70 -11.66 -1.77
C GLU A 149 -12.44 -10.74 -0.79
N SER A 150 -12.23 -10.92 0.51
CA SER A 150 -12.85 -10.08 1.55
C SER A 150 -12.38 -8.62 1.46
N LEU A 151 -11.07 -8.40 1.30
CA LEU A 151 -10.49 -7.07 1.09
C LEU A 151 -11.01 -6.44 -0.20
N SER A 152 -11.07 -7.19 -1.29
CA SER A 152 -11.57 -6.70 -2.59
C SER A 152 -13.00 -6.15 -2.48
N ARG A 153 -13.89 -6.85 -1.76
CA ARG A 153 -15.27 -6.39 -1.52
C ARG A 153 -15.32 -5.12 -0.66
N ARG A 154 -14.52 -5.04 0.41
CA ARG A 154 -14.44 -3.84 1.27
C ARG A 154 -13.94 -2.62 0.50
N LEU A 155 -12.91 -2.82 -0.33
CA LEU A 155 -12.26 -1.79 -1.14
C LEU A 155 -13.03 -1.48 -2.44
N LYS A 156 -14.14 -2.18 -2.73
CA LYS A 156 -14.97 -2.00 -3.92
C LYS A 156 -14.19 -2.17 -5.23
N LEU A 157 -13.30 -3.17 -5.26
CA LEU A 157 -12.46 -3.50 -6.41
C LEU A 157 -13.12 -4.47 -7.40
N LEU A 158 -14.24 -5.08 -7.00
CA LEU A 158 -15.07 -6.02 -7.76
C LEU A 158 -16.55 -5.71 -7.54
#